data_AF-A0A1G6QT50-F1
#
_entry.id   AF-A0A1G6QT50-F1
#
_cell.length_a   1.000
_cell.length_b   1.000
_cell.length_c   1.000
_cell.angle_alpha   90.00
_cell.angle_beta   90.00
_cell.angle_gamma   90.00
#
_symmetry.space_group_name_H-M   'P 1'
#
loop_
_entity.id
_entity.type
_entity.pdbx_description
1 polymer ?
#
loop_
_entity_poly.entity_id
_entity_poly.type
_entity_poly.pdbx_seq_one_letter_code
_entity_poly.pdbx_strand_id
1 'polypeptide(L)' 'MRAAFKPLEAEAEPESPDQSALRLMLSYVEAECLRLGATEAARHVALAVSNLPEPVVDAAATPQPPAPLRPRNARLH' A
#
# COMPACT_ATOMS: atom_id res chain seq x y z
N MET A 1 0.32 -23.60 -8.22
CA MET A 1 -1.05 -23.05 -8.12
C MET A 1 -0.96 -21.54 -8.30
N ARG A 2 -1.44 -21.00 -9.42
CA ARG A 2 -1.44 -19.56 -9.69
C ARG A 2 -2.75 -19.01 -9.13
N ALA A 3 -2.67 -18.12 -8.13
CA ALA A 3 -3.87 -17.44 -7.63
C ALA A 3 -4.49 -16.69 -8.81
N ALA A 4 -5.70 -17.08 -9.19
CA ALA A 4 -6.49 -16.37 -10.17
C ALA A 4 -6.86 -15.01 -9.55
N PHE A 5 -6.22 -13.95 -10.02
CA PHE A 5 -6.63 -12.59 -9.72
C PHE A 5 -7.98 -12.40 -10.41
N LYS A 6 -9.07 -12.64 -9.66
CA LYS A 6 -10.42 -12.34 -10.15
C LYS A 6 -10.48 -10.81 -10.26
N PRO A 7 -10.65 -10.24 -11.46
CA PRO A 7 -10.90 -8.81 -11.55
C PRO A 7 -12.22 -8.60 -10.80
N LEU A 8 -12.19 -7.78 -9.75
CA LEU A 8 -13.41 -7.17 -9.25
C LEU A 8 -13.89 -6.33 -10.44
N GLU A 9 -14.89 -6.81 -11.16
CA GLU A 9 -15.75 -5.99 -12.00
C GLU A 9 -16.49 -5.03 -11.06
N ALA A 10 -15.74 -4.08 -10.51
CA ALA A 10 -16.28 -2.84 -10.03
C ALA A 10 -16.74 -2.14 -11.29
N GLU A 11 -18.05 -1.93 -11.41
CA GLU A 11 -18.65 -0.93 -12.29
C GLU A 11 -17.67 0.23 -12.40
N ALA A 12 -17.03 0.38 -13.57
CA ALA A 12 -15.97 1.33 -13.75
C ALA A 12 -16.59 2.72 -13.72
N GLU A 13 -16.65 3.33 -12.53
CA GLU A 13 -16.88 4.76 -12.41
C GLU A 13 -15.94 5.47 -13.40
N PRO A 14 -16.45 6.47 -14.14
CA PRO A 14 -15.63 7.18 -15.10
C PRO A 14 -14.42 7.76 -14.37
N GLU A 15 -13.25 7.27 -14.74
CA GLU A 15 -11.98 7.68 -14.15
C GLU A 15 -11.84 9.19 -14.29
N SER A 16 -11.65 9.88 -13.16
CA SER A 16 -11.44 11.32 -13.19
C SER A 16 -10.12 11.62 -13.93
N PRO A 17 -9.99 12.80 -14.58
CA PRO A 17 -8.75 13.19 -15.24
C PRO A 17 -7.55 13.13 -14.28
N ASP A 18 -7.75 13.53 -13.02
CA ASP A 18 -6.71 13.46 -11.99
C ASP A 18 -6.27 12.01 -11.71
N GLN A 19 -7.23 11.08 -11.62
CA GLN A 19 -6.93 9.67 -11.40
C GLN A 19 -6.18 9.08 -12.60
N SER A 20 -6.56 9.43 -13.83
CA SER A 20 -5.86 8.99 -15.04
C SER A 20 -4.42 9.54 -15.11
N ALA A 21 -4.22 10.80 -14.73
CA ALA A 21 -2.90 11.43 -14.68
C ALA A 21 -2.01 10.75 -13.63
N LEU A 22 -2.55 10.46 -12.45
CA LEU A 22 -1.84 9.73 -11.41
C LEU A 22 -1.45 8.33 -11.87
N ARG A 23 -2.33 7.59 -12.55
CA ARG A 23 -1.99 6.27 -13.11
C ARG A 23 -0.86 6.35 -14.13
N LEU A 24 -0.90 7.34 -15.03
CA LEU A 24 0.18 7.54 -15.99
C LEU A 24 1.52 7.82 -15.30
N MET A 25 1.53 8.72 -14.31
CA MET A 25 2.73 9.02 -13.53
C MET A 25 3.27 7.78 -12.79
N LEU A 26 2.40 7.02 -12.13
CA LEU A 26 2.80 5.81 -11.40
C LEU A 26 3.30 4.70 -12.33
N SER A 27 2.70 4.54 -13.51
CA SER A 27 3.15 3.56 -14.50
C SER A 27 4.58 3.85 -15.00
N TYR A 28 4.92 5.13 -15.16
CA TYR A 28 6.28 5.54 -15.51
C TYR A 28 7.27 5.20 -14.39
N VAL A 29 6.91 5.51 -13.14
CA VAL A 29 7.74 5.20 -11.97
C VAL A 29 7.99 3.70 -11.84
N GLU A 30 6.96 2.87 -12.06
CA GLU A 30 7.10 1.41 -12.06
C GLU A 30 8.08 0.94 -13.13
N ALA A 31 7.92 1.41 -14.37
CA ALA A 31 8.82 1.04 -15.48
C ALA A 31 10.28 1.43 -15.18
N GLU A 32 10.47 2.60 -14.56
CA GLU A 32 11.79 3.09 -14.19
C GLU A 32 12.42 2.27 -13.04
N CYS A 33 11.63 1.88 -12.04
CA CYS A 33 12.08 0.96 -10.98
C CYS A 33 12.51 -0.40 -11.55
N LEU A 34 11.78 -0.93 -12.53
CA LEU A 34 12.17 -2.17 -13.22
C LEU A 34 13.48 -2.01 -13.99
N ARG A 35 13.68 -0.86 -14.64
CA ARG A 35 14.91 -0.55 -15.38
C ARG A 35 16.14 -0.41 -14.47
N LEU A 36 15.98 0.21 -13.30
CA LEU A 36 17.04 0.41 -12.31
C LEU A 36 17.36 -0.85 -11.50
N GLY A 37 16.36 -1.71 -11.30
CA GLY A 37 16.46 -2.91 -10.47
C GLY A 37 16.17 -2.65 -8.98
N ALA A 38 15.85 -3.73 -8.26
CA ALA A 38 15.29 -3.66 -6.91
C ALA A 38 16.19 -2.93 -5.88
N THR A 39 17.49 -3.18 -5.92
CA THR A 39 18.44 -2.61 -4.95
C THR A 39 18.59 -1.09 -5.11
N GLU A 40 18.80 -0.62 -6.34
CA GLU A 40 18.96 0.81 -6.61
C GLU A 40 17.63 1.57 -6.40
N ALA A 41 16.50 0.96 -6.78
CA ALA A 41 15.18 1.51 -6.50
C ALA A 41 14.94 1.65 -4.99
N ALA A 42 15.27 0.63 -4.18
CA ALA A 42 15.15 0.70 -2.72
C ALA A 42 16.02 1.81 -2.12
N ARG A 43 17.23 2.01 -2.63
CA ARG A 43 18.11 3.11 -2.20
C ARG A 43 17.48 4.47 -2.51
N HIS A 44 16.93 4.67 -3.70
CA HIS A 44 16.27 5.92 -4.07
C HIS A 44 15.04 6.21 -3.20
N VAL A 45 14.24 5.18 -2.90
CA VAL A 45 13.10 5.31 -1.98
C VAL A 45 13.57 5.70 -0.57
N ALA A 46 14.61 5.05 -0.04
CA ALA A 46 15.15 5.39 1.29
C ALA A 46 15.60 6.86 1.37
N LEU A 47 16.31 7.35 0.35
CA LEU A 47 16.73 8.76 0.25
C LEU A 47 15.56 9.72 0.09
N ALA A 48 14.51 9.34 -0.64
CA ALA A 48 13.31 10.16 -0.76
C ALA A 48 12.56 10.24 0.58
N VAL A 49 12.41 9.11 1.28
CA VAL A 49 11.73 9.03 2.59
C VAL A 49 12.47 9.86 3.65
N SER A 50 13.80 9.90 3.64
CA SER A 50 14.55 10.74 4.59
C SER A 50 14.31 12.24 4.43
N ASN A 51 13.76 12.67 3.29
CA ASN A 51 13.41 14.07 3.02
C ASN A 51 11.92 14.37 3.28
N LEU A 52 11.11 13.35 3.61
CA LEU A 52 9.71 13.58 3.95
C LEU A 52 9.61 14.29 5.30
N PRO A 53 8.74 15.30 5.43
CA PRO A 53 8.45 15.88 6.73
C PRO A 53 7.94 14.78 7.67
N GLU A 54 8.34 14.87 8.94
CA GLU A 54 7.91 13.91 9.96
C GLU A 54 6.38 13.88 10.00
N PRO A 55 5.75 12.68 10.00
CA PRO A 55 4.30 12.60 10.04
C PRO A 55 3.82 13.31 11.31
N VAL A 56 3.00 14.34 11.13
CA VAL A 56 2.25 14.95 12.23
C VAL A 56 1.37 13.84 12.78
N VAL A 57 1.78 13.24 13.89
CA VAL A 57 0.97 12.28 14.62
C VAL A 57 -0.22 13.08 15.14
N ASP A 58 -1.34 12.97 14.43
CA ASP A 58 -2.58 13.60 14.85
C ASP A 58 -2.96 12.99 16.20
N ALA A 59 -2.76 13.75 17.28
CA ALA A 59 -2.89 13.29 18.66
C ALA A 59 -4.32 12.84 19.05
N ALA A 60 -5.27 12.88 18.11
CA ALA A 60 -6.64 12.42 18.26
C ALA A 60 -6.80 10.89 18.16
N ALA A 61 -5.83 10.17 17.59
CA ALA A 61 -5.86 8.70 17.54
C ALA A 61 -5.11 8.11 18.74
N THR A 62 -5.79 7.98 19.88
CA THR A 62 -5.29 7.17 20.98
C THR A 62 -5.04 5.74 20.48
N PRO A 63 -3.82 5.17 20.63
CA PRO A 63 -3.57 3.79 20.27
C PRO A 63 -4.40 2.88 21.17
N GLN A 64 -5.45 2.26 20.61
CA GLN A 64 -6.19 1.23 21.34
C GLN A 64 -5.25 0.05 21.59
N PRO A 65 -5.09 -0.40 22.86
CA PRO A 65 -4.30 -1.57 23.14
C PRO A 65 -4.92 -2.79 22.44
N PRO A 66 -4.10 -3.69 21.86
CA PRO A 66 -4.60 -4.86 21.17
C PRO A 66 -5.44 -5.70 22.12
N ALA A 67 -6.70 -5.95 21.75
CA ALA A 67 -7.61 -6.78 22.52
C ALA A 67 -6.98 -8.16 22.78
N PRO A 68 -7.08 -8.71 24.01
CA PRO A 68 -6.48 -9.99 24.32
C PRO A 68 -7.08 -11.09 23.43
N LEU A 69 -6.20 -11.83 22.75
CA LEU A 69 -6.55 -12.96 21.91
C LEU A 69 -7.25 -14.03 22.76
N ARG A 70 -8.57 -14.17 22.60
CA ARG A 70 -9.33 -15.27 23.22
C ARG A 70 -8.84 -16.60 22.64
N PRO A 71 -8.34 -17.55 23.46
CA PRO A 71 -7.91 -18.86 22.97
C PRO A 71 -9.10 -19.64 22.42
N ARG A 72 -8.93 -20.16 21.20
CA ARG A 72 -9.99 -20.74 20.34
C ARG A 72 -10.39 -22.17 20.72
N ASN A 73 -10.10 -22.63 21.95
CA ASN A 73 -10.08 -24.06 22.28
C ASN A 73 -11.15 -24.48 23.30
N ALA A 74 -12.31 -23.83 23.35
CA ALA A 74 -13.32 -24.09 24.39
C ALA A 74 -14.52 -24.94 23.94
N ARG A 75 -14.46 -25.70 22.84
CA ARG A 75 -15.51 -26.70 22.53
C ARG A 75 -14.92 -27.96 21.89
N LEU A 76 -14.29 -28.78 22.72
CA LEU A 76 -14.35 -30.23 22.56
C LEU A 76 -15.54 -30.69 23.40
N HIS A 77 -16.55 -31.31 22.78
CA HIS A 77 -17.39 -32.42 23.26
C HIS A 77 -18.32 -32.83 22.12
#